data_AF-A0ABD0QHU1-F1
#
_entry.id   AF-A0ABD0QHU1-F1
#
_cell.length_a   1.000
_cell.length_b   1.000
_cell.length_c   1.000
_cell.angle_alpha   90.00
_cell.angle_beta   90.00
_cell.angle_gamma   90.00
#
_symmetry.space_group_name_H-M   'P 1'
#
loop_
_entity.id
_entity.type
_entity.pdbx_description
1 polymer ?
#
loop_
_entity_poly.entity_id
_entity_poly.type
_entity_poly.pdbx_seq_one_letter_code
_entity_poly.pdbx_strand_id
1 'polypeptide(L)'
;KSGWSSEEERKGRGCMLQFQHALVRVLTHFVAEQSDPREPQAFFLGSDWQVDVTRLVRYFLKVEDTNIARLQGGRVLSGQDVGTTSIKVLSPLSDSILAEKTVKVVDDRVTITELGLHLQLSTGSNRVISATATTQE
;
A
#
# COMPACT_ATOMS: atom_id res chain seq x y z
N LYS A 1 -17.41 -27.78 -45.65
CA LYS A 1 -17.93 -26.50 -45.08
C LYS A 1 -17.15 -26.23 -43.80
N SER A 2 -16.09 -25.44 -43.91
CA SER A 2 -15.26 -24.96 -42.80
C SER A 2 -15.91 -23.72 -42.20
N GLY A 3 -16.55 -23.87 -41.04
CA GLY A 3 -17.05 -22.75 -40.24
C GLY A 3 -16.04 -22.43 -39.15
N TRP A 4 -15.06 -21.60 -39.47
CA TRP A 4 -14.28 -20.87 -38.47
C TRP A 4 -15.15 -19.69 -38.01
N SER A 5 -15.48 -19.63 -36.73
CA SER A 5 -15.90 -18.38 -36.08
C SER A 5 -14.89 -18.11 -34.97
N SER A 6 -13.75 -17.54 -35.37
CA SER A 6 -12.84 -16.90 -34.44
C SER A 6 -13.50 -15.59 -34.01
N GLU A 7 -14.21 -15.63 -32.88
CA GLU A 7 -14.69 -14.46 -32.14
C GLU A 7 -13.52 -13.79 -31.39
N GLU A 8 -12.40 -13.59 -32.07
CA GLU A 8 -11.16 -13.06 -31.51
C GLU A 8 -10.76 -11.75 -32.18
N GLU A 9 -11.74 -10.91 -32.56
CA GLU A 9 -11.41 -9.63 -33.20
C GLU A 9 -12.50 -8.58 -32.99
N ARG A 10 -12.60 -8.03 -31.77
CA ARG A 10 -13.15 -6.67 -31.49
C ARG A 10 -12.97 -6.23 -30.04
N LYS A 11 -11.74 -6.26 -29.53
CA LYS A 11 -11.39 -5.52 -28.30
C LYS A 11 -11.31 -4.03 -28.65
N GLY A 12 -12.47 -3.36 -28.62
CA GLY A 12 -12.60 -1.94 -28.90
C GLY A 12 -11.64 -1.10 -28.03
N ARG A 13 -11.09 -0.04 -28.62
CA ARG A 13 -10.34 1.01 -27.92
C ARG A 13 -11.30 1.85 -27.08
N GLY A 14 -11.84 1.29 -25.99
CA GLY A 14 -12.73 1.96 -25.06
C GLY A 14 -12.04 2.27 -23.73
N CYS A 15 -12.41 3.39 -23.10
CA CYS A 15 -12.07 3.65 -21.70
C CYS A 15 -12.78 2.61 -20.81
N MET A 16 -12.04 1.98 -19.90
CA MET A 16 -12.59 1.07 -18.90
C MET A 16 -12.45 1.72 -17.52
N LEU A 17 -13.45 1.52 -16.66
CA LEU A 17 -13.33 1.90 -15.25
C LEU A 17 -12.13 1.18 -14.63
N GLN A 18 -11.37 1.88 -13.80
CA GLN A 18 -10.23 1.32 -13.07
C GLN A 18 -10.44 1.59 -11.60
N PHE A 19 -10.09 0.60 -10.76
CA PHE A 19 -10.01 0.81 -9.33
C PHE A 19 -8.76 1.62 -8.98
N GLN A 20 -8.76 2.19 -7.77
CA GLN A 20 -7.69 3.08 -7.32
C GLN A 20 -6.34 2.36 -7.14
N HIS A 21 -5.27 3.16 -7.28
CA HIS A 21 -3.91 2.77 -6.98
C HIS A 21 -3.41 3.54 -5.75
N ALA A 22 -2.81 2.83 -4.80
CA ALA A 22 -2.24 3.43 -3.60
C ALA A 22 -0.79 3.00 -3.39
N LEU A 23 0.02 3.90 -2.82
CA LEU A 23 1.37 3.57 -2.41
C LEU A 23 1.35 2.82 -1.07
N VAL A 24 2.07 1.71 -1.03
CA VAL A 24 2.33 0.95 0.20
C VAL A 24 3.67 1.39 0.77
N ARG A 25 3.67 1.71 2.06
CA ARG A 25 4.88 1.98 2.85
C ARG A 25 4.85 1.12 4.10
N VAL A 26 5.98 0.47 4.39
CA VAL A 26 6.20 -0.26 5.63
C VAL A 26 7.17 0.54 6.48
N LEU A 27 6.68 0.97 7.65
CA LEU A 27 7.41 1.77 8.60
C LEU A 27 7.68 0.95 9.86
N THR A 28 8.86 1.13 10.46
CA THR A 28 9.20 0.51 11.74
C THR A 28 9.94 1.51 12.64
N HIS A 29 9.83 1.33 13.95
CA HIS A 29 10.59 2.13 14.92
C HIS A 29 12.05 1.66 14.97
N PHE A 30 12.95 2.60 15.25
CA PHE A 30 14.37 2.31 15.44
C PHE A 30 14.69 2.22 16.93
N VAL A 31 14.69 0.98 17.40
CA VAL A 31 14.77 0.61 18.82
C VAL A 31 16.15 0.04 19.12
N ALA A 32 16.64 0.32 20.32
CA ALA A 32 17.85 -0.31 20.83
C ALA A 32 17.50 -1.67 21.44
N GLU A 33 18.40 -2.64 21.27
CA GLU A 33 18.30 -3.93 21.95
C GLU A 33 18.47 -3.71 23.46
N GLN A 34 17.56 -4.28 24.24
CA GLN A 34 17.58 -4.15 25.70
C GLN A 34 18.42 -5.26 26.33
N SER A 35 19.16 -4.91 27.38
CA SER A 35 19.89 -5.89 28.19
C SER A 35 18.97 -6.70 29.11
N ASP A 36 17.89 -6.10 29.62
CA ASP A 36 16.87 -6.77 30.45
C ASP A 36 15.48 -6.61 29.79
N PRO A 37 14.74 -7.70 29.53
CA PRO A 37 13.38 -7.65 28.98
C PRO A 37 12.36 -6.84 29.80
N ARG A 38 12.68 -6.50 31.05
CA ARG A 38 11.85 -5.65 31.93
C ARG A 38 12.08 -4.16 31.73
N GLU A 39 13.14 -3.78 31.04
CA GLU A 39 13.42 -2.38 30.74
C GLU A 39 12.36 -1.80 29.78
N PRO A 40 12.03 -0.51 29.90
CA PRO A 40 11.16 0.15 28.93
C PRO A 40 11.86 0.29 27.58
N GLN A 41 11.10 0.16 26.48
CA GLN A 41 11.65 0.21 25.12
C GLN A 41 12.47 1.48 24.89
N ALA A 42 13.74 1.30 24.57
CA ALA A 42 14.67 2.40 24.30
C ALA A 42 14.65 2.73 22.81
N PHE A 43 14.41 4.00 22.46
CA PHE A 43 14.42 4.49 21.09
C PHE A 43 15.67 5.32 20.83
N PHE A 44 16.37 5.05 19.72
CA PHE A 44 17.63 5.75 19.44
C PHE A 44 17.43 7.21 19.00
N LEU A 45 16.35 7.49 18.27
CA LEU A 45 16.02 8.83 17.73
C LEU A 45 14.69 9.40 18.24
N GLY A 46 14.11 8.79 19.28
CA GLY A 46 12.78 9.13 19.82
C GLY A 46 11.69 8.15 19.41
N SER A 47 10.59 8.12 20.17
CA SER A 47 9.47 7.19 19.97
C SER A 47 8.58 7.53 18.78
N ASP A 48 8.64 8.76 18.29
CA ASP A 48 7.95 9.22 17.07
C ASP A 48 8.72 8.88 15.79
N TRP A 49 9.98 8.48 15.91
CA TRP A 49 10.84 8.26 14.76
C TRP A 49 10.61 6.89 14.12
N GLN A 50 10.34 6.90 12.82
CA GLN A 50 10.09 5.71 12.02
C GLN A 50 10.95 5.68 10.76
N VAL A 51 11.40 4.49 10.39
CA VAL A 51 12.17 4.21 9.18
C VAL A 51 11.30 3.57 8.13
N ASP A 52 11.38 4.08 6.91
CA ASP A 52 10.80 3.41 5.75
C ASP A 52 11.66 2.20 5.35
N VAL A 53 11.17 1.01 5.68
CA VAL A 53 11.81 -0.27 5.38
C VAL A 53 11.17 -0.97 4.19
N THR A 54 10.29 -0.29 3.43
CA THR A 54 9.53 -0.88 2.32
C THR A 54 10.42 -1.61 1.32
N ARG A 55 11.60 -1.06 1.01
CA ARG A 55 12.56 -1.70 0.09
C ARG A 55 13.12 -3.01 0.60
N LEU A 56 13.31 -3.15 1.92
CA LEU A 56 13.85 -4.35 2.55
C LEU A 56 12.82 -5.48 2.54
N VAL A 57 11.56 -5.14 2.78
CA VAL A 57 10.47 -6.13 2.89
C VAL A 57 9.67 -6.33 1.61
N ARG A 58 10.03 -5.68 0.51
CA ARG A 58 9.24 -5.65 -0.74
C ARG A 58 8.86 -7.02 -1.30
N TYR A 59 9.70 -8.03 -1.08
CA TYR A 59 9.51 -9.39 -1.57
C TYR A 59 8.76 -10.28 -0.56
N PHE A 60 8.53 -9.77 0.65
CA PHE A 60 7.83 -10.44 1.74
C PHE A 60 6.47 -9.81 2.03
N LEU A 61 6.03 -8.87 1.19
CA LEU A 61 4.67 -8.37 1.17
C LEU A 61 3.78 -9.31 0.38
N LYS A 62 2.69 -9.79 0.99
CA LYS A 62 1.66 -10.60 0.31
C LYS A 62 0.29 -9.96 0.46
N VAL A 63 -0.48 -9.99 -0.62
CA VAL A 63 -1.92 -9.71 -0.58
C VAL A 63 -2.64 -11.05 -0.40
N GLU A 64 -3.59 -11.11 0.53
CA GLU A 64 -4.33 -12.34 0.85
C GLU A 64 -5.27 -12.78 -0.27
N ASP A 65 -6.05 -11.85 -0.83
CA ASP A 65 -6.94 -12.11 -1.96
C ASP A 65 -6.57 -11.20 -3.15
N THR A 66 -5.91 -11.81 -4.13
CA THR A 66 -5.46 -11.11 -5.34
C THR A 66 -6.58 -10.73 -6.30
N ASN A 67 -7.79 -11.29 -6.13
CA ASN A 67 -8.96 -10.92 -6.92
C ASN A 67 -9.53 -9.58 -6.47
N ILE A 68 -9.30 -9.19 -5.21
CA ILE A 68 -9.76 -7.91 -4.65
C ILE A 68 -8.70 -6.83 -4.83
N ALA A 69 -7.42 -7.12 -4.56
CA ALA A 69 -6.32 -6.17 -4.77
C ALA A 69 -5.02 -6.86 -5.16
N ARG A 70 -4.15 -6.17 -5.90
CA ARG A 70 -2.86 -6.71 -6.35
C ARG A 70 -1.71 -5.77 -6.03
N LEU A 71 -0.63 -6.31 -5.48
CA LEU A 71 0.58 -5.53 -5.23
C LEU A 71 1.54 -5.60 -6.43
N GLN A 72 1.77 -4.44 -7.06
CA GLN A 72 2.64 -4.26 -8.21
C GLN A 72 4.01 -3.73 -7.76
N GLY A 73 5.08 -4.39 -8.22
CA GLY A 73 6.46 -3.98 -7.95
C GLY A 73 6.86 -3.94 -6.47
N GLY A 74 6.03 -4.49 -5.57
CA GLY A 74 6.21 -4.41 -4.11
C GLY A 74 5.93 -3.02 -3.51
N ARG A 75 5.23 -2.13 -4.23
CA ARG A 75 5.01 -0.74 -3.78
C ARG A 75 3.65 -0.15 -4.12
N VAL A 76 3.03 -0.56 -5.23
CA VAL A 76 1.76 0.00 -5.67
C VAL A 76 0.67 -1.04 -5.48
N LEU A 77 -0.30 -0.77 -4.63
CA LEU A 77 -1.49 -1.60 -4.49
C LEU A 77 -2.55 -1.14 -5.49
N SER A 78 -2.96 -2.02 -6.39
CA SER A 78 -4.05 -1.80 -7.34
C SER A 78 -5.31 -2.53 -6.90
N GLY A 79 -6.44 -1.84 -6.74
CA GLY A 79 -7.74 -2.52 -6.60
C GLY A 79 -8.06 -3.34 -7.86
N GLN A 80 -8.79 -4.44 -7.71
CA GLN A 80 -9.15 -5.37 -8.80
C GLN A 80 -10.65 -5.65 -8.82
N ASP A 81 -11.28 -5.82 -7.66
CA ASP A 81 -12.72 -6.00 -7.51
C ASP A 81 -13.18 -5.44 -6.15
N VAL A 82 -14.47 -5.18 -6.01
CA VAL A 82 -15.10 -4.71 -4.77
C VAL A 82 -14.98 -5.80 -3.71
N GLY A 83 -14.48 -5.44 -2.54
CA GLY A 83 -14.28 -6.41 -1.47
C GLY A 83 -13.33 -5.93 -0.40
N THR A 84 -13.05 -6.82 0.55
CA THR A 84 -12.07 -6.58 1.62
C THR A 84 -10.99 -7.66 1.58
N THR A 85 -9.74 -7.25 1.60
CA THR A 85 -8.58 -8.14 1.67
C THR A 85 -7.56 -7.58 2.65
N SER A 86 -6.43 -8.25 2.84
CA SER A 86 -5.34 -7.80 3.70
C SER A 86 -4.01 -7.82 2.96
N ILE A 87 -3.11 -6.92 3.36
CA ILE A 87 -1.70 -6.97 3.03
C ILE A 87 -0.94 -7.41 4.27
N LYS A 88 -0.13 -8.45 4.15
CA LYS A 88 0.69 -9.02 5.20
C LYS A 88 2.16 -8.80 4.89
N VAL A 89 2.94 -8.47 5.91
CA VAL A 89 4.41 -8.50 5.89
C VAL A 89 4.82 -9.82 6.52
N LEU A 90 5.51 -10.67 5.77
CA LEU A 90 6.04 -11.94 6.27
C LEU A 90 7.49 -11.78 6.73
N SER A 91 7.88 -12.59 7.71
CA SER A 91 9.26 -12.73 8.13
C SER A 91 10.05 -13.45 7.03
N PRO A 92 11.20 -12.90 6.59
CA PRO A 92 12.07 -13.56 5.62
C PRO A 92 12.75 -14.82 6.17
N LEU A 93 12.73 -15.03 7.49
CA LEU A 93 13.43 -16.11 8.17
C LEU A 93 12.49 -17.23 8.66
N SER A 94 11.24 -16.90 8.96
CA SER A 94 10.34 -17.78 9.69
C SER A 94 8.93 -17.89 9.11
N ASP A 95 8.64 -17.20 8.00
CA ASP A 95 7.29 -17.10 7.40
C ASP A 95 6.18 -16.59 8.35
N SER A 96 6.53 -16.12 9.55
CA SER A 96 5.59 -15.53 10.50
C SER A 96 5.09 -14.17 10.02
N ILE A 97 3.83 -13.84 10.31
CA ILE A 97 3.27 -12.53 9.98
C ILE A 97 3.85 -11.48 10.95
N LEU A 98 4.60 -10.52 10.42
CA LEU A 98 5.18 -9.40 11.17
C LEU A 98 4.22 -8.22 11.28
N ALA A 99 3.39 -8.02 10.28
CA ALA A 99 2.36 -6.98 10.26
C ALA A 99 1.25 -7.35 9.29
N GLU A 100 0.05 -6.83 9.55
CA GLU A 100 -1.12 -6.99 8.69
C GLU A 100 -1.89 -5.68 8.60
N LYS A 101 -2.37 -5.36 7.40
CA LYS A 101 -3.23 -4.21 7.16
C LYS A 101 -4.39 -4.59 6.26
N THR A 102 -5.60 -4.44 6.77
CA THR A 102 -6.84 -4.60 6.00
C THR A 102 -7.00 -3.47 4.98
N VAL A 103 -7.44 -3.83 3.79
CA VAL A 103 -7.73 -2.95 2.65
C VAL A 103 -9.14 -3.24 2.16
N LYS A 104 -9.91 -2.19 1.91
CA LYS A 104 -11.24 -2.28 1.32
C LYS A 104 -11.25 -1.57 -0.03
N VAL A 105 -11.75 -2.27 -1.04
CA VAL A 105 -12.02 -1.72 -2.38
C VAL A 105 -13.52 -1.51 -2.49
N VAL A 106 -13.92 -0.29 -2.84
CA VAL A 106 -15.31 0.15 -2.98
C VAL A 106 -15.60 0.51 -4.45
N ASP A 107 -16.87 0.51 -4.84
CA ASP A 107 -17.36 0.86 -6.19
C ASP A 107 -17.67 2.35 -6.37
N ASP A 108 -17.58 3.14 -5.29
CA ASP A 108 -17.74 4.59 -5.34
C ASP A 108 -16.81 5.20 -6.38
N ARG A 109 -17.41 5.90 -7.34
CA ARG A 109 -16.68 6.53 -8.43
C ARG A 109 -16.04 7.80 -7.94
N VAL A 110 -14.72 7.87 -8.02
CA VAL A 110 -13.97 9.09 -7.76
C VAL A 110 -13.76 9.80 -9.11
N THR A 111 -14.30 11.01 -9.24
CA THR A 111 -13.94 11.90 -10.34
C THR A 111 -12.48 12.33 -10.14
N ILE A 112 -11.70 12.33 -11.22
CA ILE A 112 -10.35 12.92 -11.18
C ILE A 112 -10.55 14.43 -11.13
N THR A 113 -10.76 14.97 -9.93
CA THR A 113 -10.75 16.41 -9.73
C THR A 113 -9.30 16.91 -9.73
N GLU A 114 -9.11 18.14 -10.19
CA GLU A 114 -7.79 18.73 -10.39
C GLU A 114 -6.96 18.60 -9.09
N LEU A 115 -5.83 17.89 -9.18
CA LEU A 115 -4.96 17.61 -8.03
C LEU A 115 -4.30 18.91 -7.54
N GLY A 116 -4.85 19.50 -6.48
CA GLY A 116 -4.21 20.56 -5.72
C GLY A 116 -3.20 19.98 -4.73
N LEU A 117 -1.93 20.39 -4.84
CA LEU A 117 -0.88 20.01 -3.90
C LEU A 117 -0.90 20.98 -2.71
N HIS A 118 -1.31 20.52 -1.52
CA HIS A 118 -1.15 21.29 -0.29
C HIS A 118 0.08 20.80 0.49
N LEU A 119 1.02 21.70 0.74
CA LEU A 119 2.23 21.43 1.51
C LEU A 119 2.02 21.92 2.94
N GLN A 120 1.97 21.02 3.91
CA GLN A 120 1.90 21.37 5.33
C GLN A 120 3.16 20.91 6.06
N LEU A 121 3.69 21.81 6.90
CA LEU A 121 4.76 21.49 7.84
C LEU A 121 4.21 20.58 8.93
N SER A 122 4.74 19.36 9.04
CA SER A 122 4.42 18.46 10.15
C SER A 122 5.00 19.04 11.44
N THR A 123 4.13 19.30 12.42
CA THR A 123 4.52 19.81 13.75
C THR A 123 4.98 18.72 14.71
N GLY A 124 4.95 17.44 14.29
CA GLY A 124 5.17 16.29 15.18
C GLY A 124 6.51 15.56 15.03
N SER A 125 7.28 15.82 13.97
CA SER A 125 8.59 15.21 13.80
C SER A 125 9.49 16.16 13.02
N ASN A 126 10.73 16.28 13.47
CA ASN A 126 11.68 17.30 13.06
C ASN A 126 11.71 17.52 11.52
N ARG A 127 10.99 18.55 11.06
CA ARG A 127 10.94 19.10 9.70
C ARG A 127 10.64 18.10 8.57
N VAL A 128 9.51 17.40 8.66
CA VAL A 128 8.94 16.67 7.50
C VAL A 128 7.89 17.54 6.81
N ILE A 129 8.06 17.77 5.50
CA ILE A 129 7.03 18.34 4.64
C ILE A 129 6.05 17.21 4.30
N SER A 130 4.80 17.33 4.76
CA SER A 130 3.72 16.43 4.35
C SER A 130 3.01 17.04 3.15
N ALA A 131 2.92 16.28 2.06
CA ALA A 131 2.10 16.64 0.91
C ALA A 131 0.81 15.83 0.97
N THR A 132 -0.32 16.51 1.10
CA THR A 132 -1.64 15.87 1.05
C THR A 132 -2.31 16.29 -0.25
N ALA A 133 -2.56 15.31 -1.12
CA ALA A 133 -3.43 15.51 -2.27
C ALA A 133 -4.86 15.56 -1.75
N THR A 134 -5.56 16.66 -2.01
CA THR A 134 -6.98 16.81 -1.66
C THR A 134 -7.78 16.90 -2.96
N THR A 135 -8.94 16.24 -2.96
CA THR A 135 -9.94 16.33 -4.03
C THR A 135 -11.04 17.26 -3.55
N GLN A 136 -11.43 18.24 -4.36
CA GLN A 136 -12.64 19.03 -4.12
C GLN A 136 -13.82 18.26 -4.75
N GLU A 137 -14.97 18.19 -4.06
CA GLU A 137 -16.22 17.62 -4.62
C GLU A 137 -16.83 18.53 -5.68
#